data_AF-A0A949WEJ7-F1
#
_entry.id   AF-A0A949WEJ7-F1
#
_cell.length_a   1.000
_cell.length_b   1.000
_cell.length_c   1.000
_cell.angle_alpha   90.00
_cell.angle_beta   90.00
_cell.angle_gamma   90.00
#
_symmetry.space_group_name_H-M   'P 1'
#
loop_
_entity.id
_entity.type
_entity.pdbx_description
1 polymer ?
#
loop_
_entity_poly.entity_id
_entity_poly.type
_entity_poly.pdbx_seq_one_letter_code
_entity_poly.pdbx_strand_id
1 'polypeptide(L)'
;MEMLASNSDPLILAQAIAALPALVRRVTTLEAEIAALRKAARPSGKKCLSLKESAEILGVSEKTVSRFIERKLLRRSPLTALVRIPREDVEALAMTTI
;
A
#
# COMPACT_ATOMS: atom_id res chain seq x y z
N MET A 1 -18.09 -49.80 28.74
CA MET A 1 -18.93 -49.97 27.54
C MET A 1 -19.72 -48.69 27.40
N GLU A 2 -19.26 -47.76 26.56
CA GLU A 2 -19.62 -47.65 25.14
C GLU A 2 -21.06 -47.10 25.01
N MET A 3 -21.39 -46.03 24.29
CA MET A 3 -20.73 -45.32 23.19
C MET A 3 -21.14 -43.84 23.17
N LEU A 4 -20.20 -42.96 22.82
CA LEU A 4 -20.46 -41.56 22.46
C LEU A 4 -21.18 -41.54 21.11
N ALA A 5 -22.44 -41.13 21.09
CA ALA A 5 -23.20 -40.90 19.86
C ALA A 5 -22.65 -39.65 19.13
N SER A 6 -21.57 -39.83 18.38
CA SER A 6 -20.99 -38.82 17.51
C SER A 6 -21.58 -38.95 16.10
N ASN A 7 -22.91 -38.79 15.98
CA ASN A 7 -23.62 -38.79 14.70
C ASN A 7 -23.57 -37.41 14.08
N SER A 8 -22.47 -37.09 13.38
CA SER A 8 -22.53 -36.07 12.34
C SER A 8 -23.33 -36.65 11.17
N ASP A 9 -24.51 -36.11 10.90
CA ASP A 9 -25.41 -36.60 9.84
C ASP A 9 -24.64 -36.72 8.51
N PRO A 10 -24.57 -37.91 7.86
CA PRO A 10 -23.80 -38.08 6.62
C PRO A 10 -24.29 -37.17 5.49
N LEU A 11 -25.56 -36.73 5.55
CA LEU A 11 -26.14 -35.72 4.69
C LEU A 11 -25.49 -34.34 4.86
N ILE A 12 -25.24 -33.91 6.11
CA ILE A 12 -24.56 -32.63 6.39
C ILE A 12 -23.11 -32.69 5.90
N LEU A 13 -22.44 -33.83 6.09
CA LEU A 13 -21.08 -34.05 5.62
C LEU A 13 -21.00 -33.97 4.08
N ALA A 14 -21.93 -34.64 3.38
CA ALA A 14 -22.01 -34.62 1.92
C ALA A 14 -22.31 -33.21 1.39
N GLN A 15 -23.18 -32.46 2.05
CA GLN A 15 -23.55 -31.10 1.66
C GLN A 15 -22.39 -30.10 1.86
N ALA A 16 -21.63 -30.25 2.96
CA ALA A 16 -20.41 -29.47 3.20
C ALA A 16 -19.34 -29.79 2.15
N ILE A 17 -19.14 -31.06 1.82
CA ILE A 17 -18.17 -31.48 0.78
C ILE A 17 -18.56 -30.92 -0.60
N ALA A 18 -19.85 -30.93 -0.94
CA ALA A 18 -20.35 -30.37 -2.20
C ALA A 18 -20.16 -28.84 -2.30
N ALA A 19 -20.10 -28.13 -1.17
CA ALA A 19 -19.90 -26.68 -1.14
C ALA A 19 -18.43 -26.25 -1.19
N LEU A 20 -17.48 -27.13 -0.87
CA LEU A 20 -16.03 -26.84 -0.87
C LEU A 20 -15.52 -26.27 -2.21
N PRO A 21 -15.88 -26.80 -3.39
CA PRO A 21 -15.39 -26.28 -4.66
C PRO A 21 -15.83 -24.82 -4.92
N ALA A 22 -17.03 -24.44 -4.49
CA ALA A 22 -17.54 -23.08 -4.63
C ALA A 22 -16.77 -22.10 -3.72
N LEU A 23 -16.46 -22.53 -2.50
CA LEU A 23 -15.62 -21.77 -1.57
C LEU A 23 -14.20 -21.59 -2.10
N VAL A 24 -13.57 -22.65 -2.62
CA VAL A 24 -12.24 -22.58 -3.22
C VAL A 24 -12.22 -21.58 -4.39
N ARG A 25 -13.21 -21.64 -5.29
CA ARG A 25 -13.35 -20.66 -6.38
C ARG A 25 -13.46 -19.24 -5.83
N ARG A 26 -14.28 -19.02 -4.80
CA ARG A 26 -14.45 -17.70 -4.17
C ARG A 26 -13.15 -17.16 -3.59
N VAL A 27 -12.37 -18.01 -2.92
CA VAL A 27 -11.06 -17.64 -2.37
C VAL A 27 -10.10 -17.26 -3.50
N THR A 28 -10.01 -18.06 -4.57
CA THR A 28 -9.13 -17.75 -5.71
C THR A 28 -9.50 -16.43 -6.41
N THR A 29 -10.80 -16.11 -6.50
CA THR A 29 -11.24 -14.82 -7.04
C THR A 29 -10.85 -13.65 -6.14
N LEU A 30 -10.99 -13.79 -4.82
CA LEU A 30 -10.59 -12.76 -3.86
C LEU A 30 -9.08 -12.56 -3.87
N GLU A 31 -8.29 -13.63 -3.99
CA GLU A 31 -6.83 -13.53 -4.13
C GLU A 31 -6.43 -12.78 -5.41
N ALA A 32 -7.12 -13.04 -6.52
CA ALA A 32 -6.90 -12.32 -7.77
C ALA A 32 -7.27 -10.83 -7.67
N GLU A 33 -8.39 -10.50 -7.02
CA GLU A 33 -8.80 -9.11 -6.74
C GLU A 33 -7.79 -8.39 -5.84
N ILE A 34 -7.32 -9.04 -4.77
CA ILE A 34 -6.28 -8.51 -3.89
C ILE A 34 -4.98 -8.30 -4.66
N ALA A 35 -4.60 -9.23 -5.54
CA ALA A 35 -3.41 -9.08 -6.40
C ALA A 35 -3.58 -7.92 -7.40
N ALA A 36 -4.76 -7.74 -7.98
CA ALA A 36 -5.09 -6.62 -8.86
C ALA A 36 -5.06 -5.29 -8.12
N LEU A 37 -5.63 -5.21 -6.92
CA LEU A 37 -5.56 -4.04 -6.04
C LEU A 37 -4.13 -3.74 -5.62
N ARG A 38 -3.30 -4.75 -5.29
CA ARG A 38 -1.87 -4.56 -5.02
C ARG A 38 -1.09 -4.09 -6.25
N LYS A 39 -1.46 -4.55 -7.45
CA LYS A 39 -0.85 -4.10 -8.71
C LYS A 39 -1.27 -2.67 -9.05
N ALA A 40 -2.51 -2.29 -8.80
CA ALA A 40 -3.03 -0.92 -8.96
C ALA A 40 -2.48 0.03 -7.88
N ALA A 41 -2.30 -0.47 -6.67
CA ALA A 41 -1.65 0.22 -5.56
C ALA A 41 -0.13 0.15 -5.62
N ARG A 42 0.48 -0.43 -6.67
CA ARG A 42 1.89 -0.16 -6.95
C ARG A 42 1.97 1.36 -7.06
N PRO A 43 2.79 2.03 -6.24
CA PRO A 43 2.92 3.47 -6.33
C PRO A 43 3.37 3.75 -7.77
N SER A 44 2.45 4.29 -8.56
CA SER A 44 2.75 4.84 -9.89
C SER A 44 3.98 5.72 -9.69
N GLY A 45 5.07 5.35 -10.38
CA GLY A 45 6.45 5.55 -9.91
C GLY A 45 6.65 6.80 -9.08
N LYS A 46 7.11 6.62 -7.82
CA LYS A 46 7.41 7.65 -6.81
C LYS A 46 7.36 9.06 -7.41
N LYS A 47 6.17 9.71 -7.37
CA LYS A 47 6.00 11.06 -7.92
C LYS A 47 7.05 11.94 -7.28
N CYS A 48 8.06 12.32 -8.06
CA CYS A 48 9.09 13.23 -7.58
C CYS A 48 8.65 14.65 -7.93
N LEU A 49 8.61 15.49 -6.92
CA LEU A 49 8.21 16.88 -7.01
C LEU A 49 9.40 17.77 -7.37
N SER A 50 9.14 18.87 -8.05
CA SER A 50 10.06 20.00 -8.18
C SER A 50 10.24 20.74 -6.84
N LEU A 51 11.24 21.62 -6.78
CA LEU A 51 11.41 22.55 -5.66
C LEU A 51 10.16 23.40 -5.43
N LYS A 52 9.54 23.89 -6.51
CA LYS A 52 8.34 24.72 -6.47
C LYS A 52 7.14 23.96 -5.88
N GLU A 53 6.85 22.77 -6.38
CA GLU A 53 5.74 21.95 -5.85
C GLU A 53 5.96 21.57 -4.38
N SER A 54 7.22 21.31 -3.99
CA SER A 54 7.55 20.99 -2.59
C SER A 54 7.39 22.21 -1.69
N ALA A 55 7.73 23.40 -2.19
CA ALA A 55 7.55 24.68 -1.49
C ALA A 55 6.07 24.98 -1.25
N GLU A 56 5.21 24.73 -2.25
CA GLU A 56 3.76 24.88 -2.15
C GLU A 56 3.15 23.95 -1.08
N ILE A 57 3.56 22.68 -1.04
CA ILE A 57 3.06 21.71 -0.04
C ILE A 57 3.50 22.05 1.38
N LEU A 58 4.75 22.49 1.54
CA LEU A 58 5.31 22.83 2.86
C LEU A 58 4.94 24.25 3.32
N GLY A 59 4.34 25.08 2.46
CA GLY A 59 4.02 26.48 2.77
C GLY A 59 5.27 27.35 2.99
N VAL A 60 6.40 27.02 2.37
CA VAL A 60 7.69 27.72 2.54
C VAL A 60 8.25 28.19 1.20
N SER A 61 9.33 28.98 1.21
CA SER A 61 10.02 29.37 -0.02
C SER A 61 10.89 28.25 -0.61
N GLU A 62 11.08 28.24 -1.93
CA GLU A 62 11.96 27.27 -2.63
C GLU A 62 13.41 27.26 -2.09
N LYS A 63 13.88 28.42 -1.61
CA LYS A 63 15.19 28.56 -0.96
C LYS A 63 15.26 27.81 0.37
N THR A 64 14.15 27.75 1.10
CA THR A 64 14.04 26.98 2.35
C THR A 64 14.03 25.48 2.07
N VAL A 65 13.31 25.06 1.03
CA VAL A 65 13.34 23.66 0.55
C VAL A 65 14.75 23.23 0.14
N SER A 66 15.50 24.10 -0.55
CA SER A 66 16.90 23.84 -0.91
C SER A 66 17.78 23.66 0.34
N ARG A 67 17.60 24.49 1.38
CA ARG A 67 18.29 24.32 2.67
C ARG A 67 17.91 23.01 3.37
N PHE A 68 16.66 22.54 3.25
CA PHE A 68 16.27 21.23 3.79
C PHE A 68 16.97 20.08 3.09
N ILE A 69 17.20 20.18 1.77
CA ILE A 69 18.01 19.21 1.04
C ILE A 69 19.47 19.26 1.51
N GLU A 70 20.07 20.45 1.61
CA GLU A 70 21.45 20.63 2.09
C GLU A 70 21.66 20.06 3.51
N ARG A 71 20.65 20.24 4.38
CA ARG A 71 20.62 19.70 5.74
C ARG A 71 20.23 18.22 5.83
N LYS A 72 20.02 17.55 4.69
CA LYS A 72 19.62 16.13 4.58
C LYS A 72 18.25 15.80 5.21
N LEU A 73 17.39 16.79 5.37
CA LEU A 73 15.99 16.61 5.79
C LEU A 73 15.10 16.14 4.63
N LEU A 74 15.45 16.51 3.39
CA LEU A 74 14.80 16.04 2.17
C LEU A 74 15.83 15.39 1.26
N ARG A 75 15.48 14.26 0.63
CA ARG A 75 16.38 13.59 -0.31
C ARG A 75 16.16 14.11 -1.71
N ARG A 76 17.26 14.30 -2.45
CA ARG A 76 17.21 14.52 -3.89
C ARG A 76 17.19 13.17 -4.61
N SER A 77 16.30 13.03 -5.58
CA SER A 77 16.29 11.89 -6.49
C SER A 77 17.57 11.91 -7.34
N PRO A 78 18.37 10.83 -7.30
CA PRO A 78 19.64 10.77 -8.03
C PRO A 78 19.47 10.57 -9.53
N LEU A 79 18.23 10.28 -9.99
CA LEU A 79 17.95 9.84 -11.36
C LEU A 79 17.79 10.99 -12.36
N THR A 80 17.80 12.25 -11.92
CA THR A 80 17.57 13.40 -12.80
C THR A 80 18.58 14.52 -12.58
N ALA A 81 19.07 15.11 -13.67
CA ALA A 81 19.89 16.32 -13.65
C ALA A 81 19.20 17.50 -12.94
N LEU A 82 17.85 17.51 -12.93
CA LEU A 82 17.02 18.44 -12.17
C LEU A 82 16.82 18.00 -10.71
N VAL A 83 16.70 18.96 -9.79
CA VAL A 83 16.36 18.67 -8.39
C VAL A 83 14.92 18.17 -8.34
N ARG A 84 14.78 16.89 -8.01
CA ARG A 84 13.49 16.19 -7.86
C ARG A 84 13.45 15.60 -6.46
N ILE A 85 12.40 15.85 -5.70
CA ILE A 85 12.26 15.42 -4.30
C ILE A 85 11.16 14.36 -4.24
N PRO A 86 11.37 13.18 -3.63
CA PRO A 86 10.31 12.20 -3.44
C PRO A 86 9.15 12.83 -2.67
N ARG A 87 7.92 12.70 -3.17
CA ARG A 87 6.72 13.22 -2.50
C ARG A 87 6.54 12.68 -1.08
N GLU A 88 6.87 11.41 -0.87
CA GLU A 88 6.86 10.73 0.44
C GLU A 88 7.64 11.50 1.51
N ASP A 89 8.84 12.00 1.16
CA ASP A 89 9.70 12.74 2.08
C ASP A 89 9.11 14.13 2.43
N VAL A 90 8.48 14.78 1.45
CA VAL A 90 7.85 16.09 1.62
C VAL A 90 6.62 15.98 2.52
N GLU A 91 5.77 14.98 2.29
CA GLU A 91 4.57 14.73 3.09
C GLU A 91 4.95 14.33 4.53
N ALA A 92 5.98 13.49 4.72
CA ALA A 92 6.46 13.12 6.05
C ALA A 92 6.96 14.34 6.85
N LEU A 93 7.69 15.25 6.19
CA LEU A 93 8.16 16.48 6.84
C LEU A 93 6.99 17.42 7.19
N ALA A 94 6.00 17.53 6.30
CA ALA A 94 4.80 18.33 6.54
C ALA A 94 4.02 17.84 7.78
N MET A 95 3.86 16.53 7.93
CA MET A 95 3.17 15.94 9.10
C MET A 95 3.94 16.11 10.42
N THR A 96 5.26 16.29 10.37
CA THR A 96 6.10 16.49 11.57
C THR A 96 6.08 17.94 12.06
N THR A 97 5.62 18.88 11.22
CA THR A 97 5.68 20.32 11.51
C THR A 97 4.37 20.87 12.11
N ILE A 98 3.44 19.98 12.50
CA ILE A 98 2.18 20.29 13.23
C ILE A 98 2.35 19.85 14.69
#